data_AF-E1KNZ4-F1
#
_entry.id   AF-E1KNZ4-F1
#
_cell.length_a   1.000
_cell.length_b   1.000
_cell.length_c   1.000
_cell.angle_alpha   90.00
_cell.angle_beta   90.00
_cell.angle_gamma   90.00
#
_symmetry.space_group_name_H-M   'P 1'
#
loop_
_entity.id
_entity.type
_entity.pdbx_description
1 polymer ?
#
loop_
_entity_poly.entity_id
_entity_poly.type
_entity_poly.pdbx_seq_one_letter_code
_entity_poly.pdbx_strand_id
1 'polypeptide(L)'
;MKRTKIPTKYRAYDPMKGYNYANRQARKMFMVTFALFGIAMLVAALLDHSFLSLTGAATSLASMAIIGNIDDVSDRDTHGSDISYIVYLVAIDQIDRSKEFPQPNAMREVAPVPLKEGEKPHYFEAHDIPTLVATTEKGDITTNGENTFTLIMGGNRVNLHNFIEEYSGGKFILFYKHIKDKQWYILGELERPIILANTETKDDKDGRYTTFTFKRNSVDLPLLYTGNPTVNDTLEVAAGATSIAIKPSSNNYKIANGTSGAAAIANVSGLTKADKGRYITLIGAGTDKAATIADGTTFILEDGATWTAKAGASLTLRVLDATTLVEVSRTEV
;
A
#
# COMPACT_ATOMS: atom_id res chain seq x y z
N MET A 1 8.20 51.09 -87.96
CA MET A 1 7.50 51.04 -86.65
C MET A 1 7.95 49.79 -85.89
N LYS A 2 8.62 49.97 -84.73
CA LYS A 2 9.11 48.87 -83.88
C LYS A 2 7.91 48.22 -83.17
N ARG A 3 7.73 46.89 -83.32
CA ARG A 3 6.77 46.11 -82.53
C ARG A 3 7.20 46.13 -81.06
N THR A 4 6.32 46.62 -80.19
CA THR A 4 6.49 46.60 -78.74
C THR A 4 6.55 45.15 -78.25
N LYS A 5 7.71 44.74 -77.72
CA LYS A 5 7.86 43.49 -76.97
C LYS A 5 7.17 43.67 -75.62
N ILE A 6 6.01 43.05 -75.43
CA ILE A 6 5.39 42.93 -74.11
C ILE A 6 6.31 42.04 -73.26
N PRO A 7 6.89 42.54 -72.17
CA PRO A 7 7.71 41.71 -71.30
C PRO A 7 6.80 40.71 -70.58
N THR A 8 7.07 39.42 -70.78
CA THR A 8 6.50 38.29 -70.01
C THR A 8 7.00 38.34 -68.56
N LYS A 9 6.63 39.36 -67.80
CA LYS A 9 6.94 39.46 -66.36
C LYS A 9 5.75 39.20 -65.44
N TYR A 10 4.57 38.90 -65.98
CA TYR A 10 3.40 38.62 -65.17
C TYR A 10 2.75 37.31 -65.57
N ARG A 11 3.24 36.22 -64.97
CA ARG A 11 2.57 34.96 -64.62
C ARG A 11 3.57 33.81 -64.53
N ALA A 12 4.50 33.89 -63.59
CA ALA A 12 5.04 32.67 -62.99
C ALA A 12 4.23 32.46 -61.70
N TYR A 13 3.09 31.79 -61.82
CA TYR A 13 2.46 31.18 -60.65
C TYR A 13 3.42 30.10 -60.18
N ASP A 14 4.16 30.36 -59.10
CA ASP A 14 4.98 29.34 -58.46
C ASP A 14 4.02 28.36 -57.76
N PRO A 15 3.83 27.14 -58.31
CA PRO A 15 2.87 26.19 -57.77
C PRO A 15 3.26 25.72 -56.36
N MET A 16 4.53 25.88 -55.98
CA MET A 16 5.02 25.49 -54.66
C MET A 16 4.87 26.58 -53.60
N LYS A 17 4.47 27.80 -53.97
CA LYS A 17 4.30 28.89 -53.01
C LYS A 17 3.20 28.61 -51.98
N GLY A 18 2.10 27.98 -52.42
CA GLY A 18 1.02 27.52 -51.55
C GLY A 18 1.46 26.37 -50.63
N TYR A 19 2.18 25.39 -51.18
CA TYR A 19 2.72 24.25 -50.42
C TYR A 19 3.72 24.70 -49.34
N ASN A 20 4.63 25.61 -49.69
CA ASN A 20 5.61 26.18 -48.76
C ASN A 20 4.95 27.02 -47.67
N TYR A 21 3.88 27.75 -48.00
CA TYR A 21 3.10 28.49 -47.02
C TYR A 21 2.36 27.55 -46.04
N ALA A 22 1.72 26.49 -46.56
CA ALA A 22 1.04 25.49 -45.75
C ALA A 22 2.02 24.75 -44.81
N ASN A 23 3.18 24.34 -45.32
CA ASN A 23 4.21 23.67 -44.51
C ASN A 23 4.78 24.60 -43.43
N ARG A 24 4.97 25.89 -43.75
CA ARG A 24 5.39 26.90 -42.77
C ARG A 24 4.32 27.11 -41.69
N GLN A 25 3.04 27.13 -42.05
CA GLN A 25 1.95 27.27 -41.06
C GLN A 25 1.76 26.01 -40.21
N ALA A 26 1.90 24.82 -40.79
CA ALA A 26 1.85 23.56 -40.04
C ALA A 26 2.95 23.49 -38.98
N ARG A 27 4.18 23.90 -39.31
CA ARG A 27 5.30 23.96 -38.35
C ARG A 27 5.06 24.98 -37.24
N LYS A 28 4.47 26.14 -37.57
CA LYS A 28 4.11 27.17 -36.58
C LYS A 28 3.00 26.69 -35.65
N MET A 29 1.94 26.08 -36.19
CA MET A 29 0.86 25.46 -35.41
C MET A 29 1.44 24.41 -34.45
N PHE A 30 2.27 23.50 -34.96
CA PHE A 30 2.92 22.48 -34.14
C PHE A 30 3.74 23.10 -33.00
N MET A 31 4.59 24.10 -33.28
CA MET A 31 5.37 24.79 -32.25
C MET A 31 4.50 25.50 -31.21
N VAL A 32 3.42 26.16 -31.63
CA VAL A 32 2.50 26.87 -30.72
C VAL A 32 1.75 25.88 -29.83
N THR A 33 1.24 24.77 -30.39
CA THR A 33 0.57 23.73 -29.61
C THR A 33 1.53 23.10 -28.60
N PHE A 34 2.78 22.81 -29.00
CA PHE A 34 3.78 22.25 -28.11
C PHE A 34 4.18 23.22 -27.00
N ALA A 35 4.30 24.52 -27.32
CA ALA A 35 4.60 25.56 -26.33
C ALA A 35 3.45 25.74 -25.31
N LEU A 36 2.19 25.73 -25.77
CA LEU A 36 1.03 25.79 -24.89
C LEU A 36 0.97 24.57 -23.96
N PHE A 37 1.22 23.37 -24.49
CA PHE A 37 1.29 22.15 -23.67
C PHE A 37 2.43 22.22 -22.65
N GLY A 38 3.63 22.65 -23.07
CA GLY A 38 4.79 22.79 -22.18
C GLY A 38 4.57 23.81 -21.06
N ILE A 39 3.90 24.94 -21.34
CA ILE A 39 3.56 25.93 -20.32
C ILE A 39 2.53 25.37 -19.34
N ALA A 40 1.50 24.66 -19.81
CA ALA A 40 0.54 24.00 -18.94
C ALA A 40 1.21 22.95 -18.03
N MET A 41 2.19 22.19 -18.55
CA MET A 41 2.95 21.22 -17.75
C MET A 41 3.84 21.89 -16.70
N LEU A 42 4.49 23.00 -17.03
CA LEU A 42 5.30 23.75 -16.07
C LEU A 42 4.45 24.37 -14.96
N VAL A 43 3.27 24.90 -15.29
CA VAL A 43 2.31 25.42 -14.31
C VAL A 43 1.78 24.30 -13.41
N ALA A 44 1.46 23.13 -13.97
CA ALA A 44 1.07 21.95 -13.19
C ALA A 44 2.20 21.49 -12.25
N ALA A 45 3.45 21.41 -12.73
CA ALA A 45 4.60 21.04 -11.91
C ALA A 45 4.95 22.04 -10.80
N LEU A 46 4.53 23.30 -10.93
CA LEU A 46 4.71 24.34 -9.90
C LEU A 46 3.61 24.34 -8.85
N LEU A 47 2.42 23.83 -9.19
CA LEU A 47 1.26 23.79 -8.31
C LEU A 47 1.12 22.45 -7.57
N ASP A 48 1.72 21.36 -8.07
CA ASP A 48 1.70 20.04 -7.44
C ASP A 48 3.10 19.59 -6.98
N HIS A 49 3.22 19.26 -5.69
CA HIS A 49 4.36 18.53 -5.12
C HIS A 49 4.27 17.01 -5.35
N SER A 50 3.65 16.57 -6.45
CA SER A 50 3.58 15.16 -6.84
C SER A 50 3.93 15.02 -8.31
N PHE A 51 5.19 14.68 -8.56
CA PHE A 51 5.81 14.49 -9.88
C PHE A 51 5.30 13.24 -10.64
N LEU A 52 4.04 12.82 -10.44
CA LEU A 52 3.59 11.50 -10.88
C LEU A 52 2.18 11.41 -11.50
N SER A 53 1.62 12.51 -12.01
CA SER A 53 0.25 12.44 -12.55
C SER A 53 0.00 13.24 -13.84
N LEU A 54 0.90 13.21 -14.85
CA LEU A 54 0.46 13.55 -16.21
C LEU A 54 1.41 13.13 -17.34
N THR A 55 1.52 11.84 -17.63
CA THR A 55 1.79 11.37 -19.00
C THR A 55 0.76 10.29 -19.34
N GLY A 56 -0.33 10.70 -19.97
CA GLY A 56 -1.36 9.78 -20.45
C GLY A 56 -0.85 8.94 -21.62
N ALA A 57 -0.44 7.70 -21.32
CA ALA A 57 -0.68 6.50 -22.12
C ALA A 57 -0.17 5.28 -21.34
N ALA A 58 -1.09 4.33 -21.11
CA ALA A 58 -0.91 2.98 -20.56
C ALA A 58 -0.82 2.84 -19.02
N THR A 59 -1.81 2.08 -18.54
CA THR A 59 -1.98 1.45 -17.22
C THR A 59 -2.48 2.36 -16.09
N SER A 60 -3.71 2.05 -15.69
CA SER A 60 -4.31 2.26 -14.38
C SER A 60 -3.30 2.04 -13.25
N LEU A 61 -2.62 3.10 -12.82
CA LEU A 61 -2.20 3.22 -11.43
C LEU A 61 -3.41 3.78 -10.68
N ALA A 62 -4.44 2.96 -10.61
CA ALA A 62 -5.46 3.16 -9.61
C ALA A 62 -4.79 2.71 -8.31
N SER A 63 -4.13 3.65 -7.63
CA SER A 63 -3.54 3.37 -6.35
C SER A 63 -4.69 3.01 -5.44
N MET A 64 -4.66 1.79 -4.93
CA MET A 64 -5.60 1.26 -3.95
C MET A 64 -6.00 2.32 -2.90
N ALA A 65 -5.05 3.10 -2.40
CA ALA A 65 -5.26 4.25 -1.51
C ALA A 65 -6.43 5.21 -1.86
N ILE A 66 -6.83 5.33 -3.13
CA ILE A 66 -7.94 6.20 -3.59
C ILE A 66 -9.32 5.67 -3.17
N ILE A 67 -9.51 4.35 -3.05
CA ILE A 67 -10.81 3.75 -2.68
C ILE A 67 -11.14 4.00 -1.19
N GLY A 68 -10.12 4.20 -0.35
CA GLY A 68 -10.29 4.41 1.09
C GLY A 68 -10.73 3.16 1.86
N ASN A 69 -11.08 3.35 3.13
CA ASN A 69 -11.56 2.30 4.02
C ASN A 69 -13.08 2.12 3.88
N ILE A 70 -13.57 0.90 4.09
CA ILE A 70 -15.00 0.57 4.05
C ILE A 70 -15.47 0.08 5.42
N ASP A 71 -16.18 0.95 6.13
CA ASP A 71 -16.74 0.68 7.46
C ASP A 71 -18.04 -0.14 7.39
N ASP A 72 -18.40 -0.77 8.50
CA ASP A 72 -19.67 -1.50 8.63
C ASP A 72 -20.89 -0.56 8.62
N VAL A 73 -22.07 -1.12 8.33
CA VAL A 73 -23.36 -0.42 8.38
C VAL A 73 -24.23 -0.92 9.52
N SER A 74 -25.04 -0.01 10.06
CA SER A 74 -26.04 -0.34 11.07
C SER A 74 -27.15 -1.25 10.52
N ASP A 75 -27.81 -2.00 11.41
CA ASP A 75 -28.99 -2.85 11.15
C ASP A 75 -30.15 -2.19 10.38
N ARG A 76 -30.19 -0.86 10.30
CA ARG A 76 -31.13 -0.14 9.43
C ARG A 76 -30.92 -0.46 7.95
N ASP A 77 -29.67 -0.74 7.57
CA ASP A 77 -29.23 -0.92 6.19
C ASP A 77 -28.92 -2.41 5.87
N THR A 78 -29.01 -3.32 6.85
CA THR A 78 -28.82 -4.78 6.73
C THR A 78 -29.50 -5.56 7.86
N HIS A 79 -30.05 -6.75 7.61
CA HIS A 79 -30.79 -7.51 8.64
C HIS A 79 -30.01 -8.76 9.10
N GLY A 80 -29.55 -8.74 10.36
CA GLY A 80 -29.38 -9.90 11.24
C GLY A 80 -28.05 -10.68 11.20
N SER A 81 -27.11 -10.33 12.09
CA SER A 81 -26.42 -11.17 13.10
C SER A 81 -25.11 -10.48 13.54
N ASP A 82 -25.09 -9.94 14.76
CA ASP A 82 -23.93 -9.21 15.31
C ASP A 82 -22.73 -10.11 15.64
N ILE A 83 -21.78 -10.24 14.71
CA ILE A 83 -20.37 -10.55 15.01
C ILE A 83 -19.47 -9.85 13.96
N SER A 84 -18.91 -8.68 14.30
CA SER A 84 -18.00 -7.91 13.44
C SER A 84 -16.61 -8.57 13.31
N TYR A 85 -16.09 -8.61 12.07
CA TYR A 85 -14.74 -9.06 11.73
C TYR A 85 -14.00 -7.97 10.97
N ILE A 86 -12.70 -7.89 11.20
CA ILE A 86 -11.84 -6.94 10.49
C ILE A 86 -11.01 -7.70 9.47
N VAL A 87 -11.10 -7.26 8.22
CA VAL A 87 -10.32 -7.78 7.10
C VAL A 87 -9.52 -6.64 6.49
N TYR A 88 -8.23 -6.88 6.24
CA TYR A 88 -7.39 -6.02 5.43
C TYR A 88 -7.01 -6.71 4.13
N LEU A 89 -7.09 -5.98 3.02
CA LEU A 89 -6.61 -6.45 1.71
C LEU A 89 -5.42 -5.61 1.26
N VAL A 90 -4.38 -6.28 0.78
CA VAL A 90 -3.22 -5.66 0.14
C VAL A 90 -3.13 -6.21 -1.27
N ALA A 91 -3.16 -5.33 -2.27
CA ALA A 91 -2.94 -5.70 -3.65
C ALA A 91 -1.44 -6.00 -3.88
N ILE A 92 -1.12 -6.97 -4.74
CA ILE A 92 0.29 -7.39 -4.93
C ILE A 92 1.18 -6.28 -5.50
N ASP A 93 0.60 -5.34 -6.21
CA ASP A 93 1.28 -4.15 -6.73
C ASP A 93 1.69 -3.18 -5.62
N GLN A 94 1.02 -3.17 -4.46
CA GLN A 94 1.39 -2.37 -3.28
C GLN A 94 2.61 -2.94 -2.54
N ILE A 95 2.98 -4.20 -2.80
CA ILE A 95 4.10 -4.87 -2.14
C ILE A 95 5.43 -4.39 -2.72
N ASP A 96 6.40 -4.11 -1.86
CA ASP A 96 7.77 -3.79 -2.24
C ASP A 96 8.52 -5.07 -2.62
N ARG A 97 8.60 -5.34 -3.93
CA ARG A 97 9.28 -6.51 -4.49
C ARG A 97 10.81 -6.41 -4.46
N SER A 98 11.37 -5.26 -4.03
CA SER A 98 12.82 -5.15 -3.84
C SER A 98 13.29 -5.85 -2.55
N LYS A 99 12.36 -6.18 -1.65
CA LYS A 99 12.60 -6.87 -0.38
C LYS A 99 12.07 -8.29 -0.45
N GLU A 100 12.72 -9.18 0.28
CA GLU A 100 12.28 -10.56 0.38
C GLU A 100 10.91 -10.65 1.06
N PHE A 101 10.04 -11.49 0.50
CA PHE A 101 8.74 -11.75 1.09
C PHE A 101 8.90 -12.66 2.32
N PRO A 102 8.33 -12.29 3.49
CA PRO A 102 8.54 -13.02 4.73
C PRO A 102 8.03 -14.46 4.63
N GLN A 103 8.89 -15.41 4.98
CA GLN A 103 8.56 -16.84 5.02
C GLN A 103 8.08 -17.24 6.43
N PRO A 104 7.17 -18.21 6.54
CA PRO A 104 6.71 -18.70 7.83
C PRO A 104 7.83 -19.38 8.62
N ASN A 105 7.89 -19.12 9.94
CA ASN A 105 8.76 -19.85 10.85
C ASN A 105 8.15 -21.22 11.24
N ALA A 106 8.89 -22.00 12.05
CA ALA A 106 8.42 -23.31 12.54
C ALA A 106 7.13 -23.24 13.37
N MET A 107 6.79 -22.06 13.92
CA MET A 107 5.55 -21.81 14.66
C MET A 107 4.39 -21.32 13.77
N ARG A 108 4.58 -21.33 12.43
CA ARG A 108 3.62 -20.81 11.43
C ARG A 108 3.39 -19.30 11.52
N GLU A 109 4.35 -18.57 12.07
CA GLU A 109 4.30 -17.11 12.17
C GLU A 109 4.99 -16.46 10.98
N VAL A 110 4.38 -15.41 10.45
CA VAL A 110 4.87 -14.62 9.30
C VAL A 110 5.11 -13.19 9.76
N ALA A 111 6.32 -12.71 9.50
CA ALA A 111 6.76 -11.35 9.79
C ALA A 111 5.99 -10.31 8.93
N PRO A 112 6.06 -9.02 9.27
CA PRO A 112 5.38 -7.96 8.52
C PRO A 112 5.71 -7.96 7.02
N VAL A 113 4.68 -7.91 6.16
CA VAL A 113 4.82 -7.80 4.70
C VAL A 113 5.35 -6.42 4.31
N PRO A 114 6.43 -6.31 3.51
CA PRO A 114 6.97 -5.03 3.09
C PRO A 114 6.08 -4.38 2.03
N LEU A 115 5.54 -3.20 2.33
CA LEU A 115 4.79 -2.37 1.38
C LEU A 115 5.70 -1.30 0.77
N LYS A 116 5.34 -0.84 -0.43
CA LYS A 116 5.95 0.35 -1.05
C LYS A 116 5.71 1.59 -0.18
N GLU A 117 6.61 2.56 -0.29
CA GLU A 117 6.49 3.81 0.47
C GLU A 117 5.17 4.52 0.16
N GLY A 118 4.37 4.81 1.19
CA GLY A 118 3.08 5.49 1.08
C GLY A 118 1.87 4.59 0.82
N GLU A 119 2.06 3.31 0.49
CA GLU A 119 0.95 2.36 0.26
C GLU A 119 0.39 1.82 1.57
N LYS A 120 -0.93 1.57 1.60
CA LYS A 120 -1.66 1.15 2.81
C LYS A 120 -2.61 -0.02 2.51
N PRO A 121 -2.77 -0.98 3.45
CA PRO A 121 -3.80 -2.01 3.35
C PRO A 121 -5.21 -1.43 3.43
N HIS A 122 -6.14 -1.95 2.63
CA HIS A 122 -7.55 -1.55 2.67
C HIS A 122 -8.28 -2.19 3.82
N TYR A 123 -8.91 -1.37 4.66
CA TYR A 123 -9.78 -1.83 5.73
C TYR A 123 -11.18 -2.16 5.19
N PHE A 124 -11.65 -3.36 5.50
CA PHE A 124 -13.03 -3.80 5.35
C PHE A 124 -13.53 -4.32 6.68
N GLU A 125 -14.65 -3.79 7.14
CA GLU A 125 -15.37 -4.36 8.27
C GLU A 125 -16.52 -5.23 7.75
N ALA A 126 -16.43 -6.52 8.06
CA ALA A 126 -17.42 -7.50 7.63
C ALA A 126 -18.73 -7.30 8.39
N HIS A 127 -19.84 -7.30 7.67
CA HIS A 127 -21.17 -7.22 8.27
C HIS A 127 -21.63 -8.57 8.84
N ASP A 128 -21.12 -9.67 8.28
CA ASP A 128 -21.36 -11.02 8.78
C ASP A 128 -20.03 -11.77 8.90
N ILE A 129 -20.04 -12.87 9.66
CA ILE A 129 -18.90 -13.73 9.92
C ILE A 129 -18.29 -14.19 8.59
N PRO A 130 -17.05 -13.79 8.28
CA PRO A 130 -16.36 -14.31 7.12
C PRO A 130 -16.20 -15.82 7.22
N THR A 131 -16.52 -16.51 6.14
CA THR A 131 -16.41 -17.97 6.08
C THR A 131 -15.11 -18.34 5.40
N LEU A 132 -14.25 -19.06 6.12
CA LEU A 132 -13.07 -19.72 5.55
C LEU A 132 -13.36 -21.22 5.39
N VAL A 133 -13.28 -21.70 4.16
CA VAL A 133 -13.34 -23.12 3.84
C VAL A 133 -12.02 -23.52 3.18
N ALA A 134 -11.32 -24.48 3.80
CA ALA A 134 -10.13 -25.07 3.24
C ALA A 134 -10.39 -26.55 2.94
N THR A 135 -10.29 -26.95 1.68
CA THR A 135 -10.46 -28.34 1.24
C THR A 135 -9.16 -28.85 0.66
N THR A 136 -8.80 -30.08 1.01
CA THR A 136 -7.66 -30.79 0.41
C THR A 136 -8.11 -32.16 -0.08
N GLU A 137 -7.77 -32.48 -1.31
CA GLU A 137 -8.07 -33.77 -1.93
C GLU A 137 -6.80 -34.34 -2.56
N LYS A 138 -6.60 -35.65 -2.40
CA LYS A 138 -5.48 -36.35 -3.03
C LYS A 138 -5.81 -36.58 -4.51
N GLY A 139 -5.08 -35.92 -5.41
CA GLY A 139 -5.12 -36.19 -6.85
C GLY A 139 -4.19 -37.35 -7.26
N ASP A 140 -4.07 -37.59 -8.57
CA ASP A 140 -3.27 -38.69 -9.13
C ASP A 140 -1.76 -38.57 -8.83
N ILE A 141 -1.20 -37.35 -8.92
CA ILE A 141 0.24 -37.10 -8.71
C ILE A 141 0.49 -36.22 -7.48
N THR A 142 -0.35 -35.22 -7.25
CA THR A 142 -0.20 -34.24 -6.16
C THR A 142 -1.51 -34.05 -5.39
N THR A 143 -1.41 -33.60 -4.14
CA THR A 143 -2.59 -33.16 -3.37
C THR A 143 -3.03 -31.79 -3.86
N ASN A 144 -4.29 -31.65 -4.21
CA ASN A 144 -4.90 -30.38 -4.59
C ASN A 144 -5.54 -29.77 -3.35
N GLY A 145 -5.30 -28.49 -3.11
CA GLY A 145 -5.91 -27.74 -2.02
C GLY A 145 -6.58 -26.48 -2.55
N GLU A 146 -7.73 -26.13 -2.01
CA GLU A 146 -8.45 -24.89 -2.28
C GLU A 146 -8.83 -24.23 -0.96
N ASN A 147 -8.44 -22.97 -0.80
CA ASN A 147 -8.90 -22.10 0.27
C ASN A 147 -9.89 -21.09 -0.32
N THR A 148 -11.10 -21.07 0.20
CA THR A 148 -12.13 -20.09 -0.13
C THR A 148 -12.40 -19.23 1.10
N PHE A 149 -12.30 -17.91 0.95
CA PHE A 149 -12.63 -16.94 1.98
C PHE A 149 -13.75 -16.04 1.47
N THR A 150 -14.89 -16.03 2.16
CA THR A 150 -16.06 -15.24 1.79
C THR A 150 -16.31 -14.15 2.82
N LEU A 151 -16.41 -12.91 2.33
CA LEU A 151 -16.67 -11.71 3.11
C LEU A 151 -18.01 -11.12 2.67
N ILE A 152 -18.88 -10.75 3.61
CA ILE A 152 -20.15 -10.09 3.32
C ILE A 152 -20.08 -8.65 3.84
N MET A 153 -20.31 -7.70 2.94
CA MET A 153 -20.36 -6.27 3.23
C MET A 153 -21.81 -5.82 3.22
N GLY A 154 -22.20 -5.05 4.23
CA GLY A 154 -23.57 -4.57 4.32
C GLY A 154 -23.86 -3.38 3.39
N GLY A 155 -25.07 -3.38 2.83
CA GLY A 155 -25.56 -2.30 1.97
C GLY A 155 -25.11 -2.41 0.51
N ASN A 156 -25.72 -1.57 -0.34
CA ASN A 156 -25.37 -1.41 -1.74
C ASN A 156 -24.76 0.00 -1.92
N ARG A 157 -23.43 0.11 -2.03
CA ARG A 157 -22.68 1.39 -1.93
C ARG A 157 -21.77 1.60 -3.12
N VAL A 158 -21.59 2.86 -3.54
CA VAL A 158 -20.72 3.24 -4.67
C VAL A 158 -19.28 2.77 -4.48
N ASN A 159 -18.74 2.85 -3.26
CA ASN A 159 -17.36 2.42 -2.98
C ASN A 159 -17.17 0.91 -3.20
N LEU A 160 -18.21 0.10 -2.91
CA LEU A 160 -18.19 -1.34 -3.16
C LEU A 160 -18.24 -1.63 -4.66
N HIS A 161 -19.04 -0.87 -5.43
CA HIS A 161 -19.07 -0.99 -6.89
C HIS A 161 -17.73 -0.62 -7.53
N ASN A 162 -17.14 0.51 -7.14
CA ASN A 162 -15.84 0.94 -7.66
C ASN A 162 -14.76 -0.12 -7.37
N PHE A 163 -14.76 -0.68 -6.15
CA PHE A 163 -13.84 -1.77 -5.81
C PHE A 163 -14.06 -3.00 -6.69
N ILE A 164 -15.31 -3.44 -6.90
CA ILE A 164 -15.61 -4.58 -7.79
C ILE A 164 -15.14 -4.30 -9.21
N GLU A 165 -15.48 -3.15 -9.77
CA GLU A 165 -15.18 -2.80 -11.16
C GLU A 165 -13.67 -2.68 -11.41
N GLU A 166 -12.93 -2.16 -10.44
CA GLU A 166 -11.49 -1.93 -10.55
C GLU A 166 -10.68 -3.21 -10.27
N TYR A 167 -11.16 -4.06 -9.37
CA TYR A 167 -10.38 -5.18 -8.81
C TYR A 167 -10.97 -6.57 -9.02
N SER A 168 -11.99 -6.71 -9.85
CA SER A 168 -12.51 -8.02 -10.26
C SER A 168 -11.38 -8.88 -10.88
N GLY A 169 -11.19 -10.11 -10.37
CA GLY A 169 -10.07 -10.97 -10.76
C GLY A 169 -8.70 -10.51 -10.25
N GLY A 170 -8.67 -9.47 -9.42
CA GLY A 170 -7.48 -8.94 -8.77
C GLY A 170 -6.85 -9.95 -7.82
N LYS A 171 -5.56 -9.76 -7.56
CA LYS A 171 -4.77 -10.65 -6.71
C LYS A 171 -4.31 -9.91 -5.46
N PHE A 172 -4.50 -10.55 -4.31
CA PHE A 172 -4.37 -9.94 -3.00
C PHE A 172 -3.58 -10.81 -2.02
N ILE A 173 -3.16 -10.17 -0.94
CA ILE A 173 -2.85 -10.78 0.35
C ILE A 173 -3.92 -10.31 1.32
N LEU A 174 -4.49 -11.26 2.06
CA LEU A 174 -5.58 -11.02 2.99
C LEU A 174 -5.09 -11.17 4.42
N PHE A 175 -5.35 -10.17 5.25
CA PHE A 175 -5.21 -10.25 6.69
C PHE A 175 -6.58 -10.23 7.34
N TYR A 176 -6.83 -11.06 8.33
CA TYR A 176 -8.10 -11.03 9.04
C TYR A 176 -7.92 -11.35 10.52
N LYS A 177 -8.86 -10.86 11.33
CA LYS A 177 -8.99 -11.26 12.73
C LYS A 177 -10.45 -11.21 13.18
N HIS A 178 -10.74 -11.99 14.21
CA HIS A 178 -11.93 -11.78 15.01
C HIS A 178 -11.75 -10.54 15.89
N ILE A 179 -12.79 -9.73 16.08
CA ILE A 179 -12.67 -8.49 16.87
C ILE A 179 -12.27 -8.73 18.33
N LYS A 180 -12.60 -9.91 18.88
CA LYS A 180 -12.27 -10.32 20.25
C LYS A 180 -10.85 -10.88 20.37
N ASP A 181 -10.24 -11.28 19.26
CA ASP A 181 -8.92 -11.89 19.24
C ASP A 181 -7.85 -10.86 18.91
N LYS A 182 -6.68 -11.03 19.53
CA LYS A 182 -5.50 -10.20 19.26
C LYS A 182 -4.66 -10.71 18.10
N GLN A 183 -4.85 -11.97 17.73
CA GLN A 183 -4.07 -12.64 16.72
C GLN A 183 -4.58 -12.27 15.33
N TRP A 184 -3.68 -11.80 14.48
CA TRP A 184 -3.94 -11.64 13.06
C TRP A 184 -3.61 -12.94 12.32
N TYR A 185 -4.37 -13.22 11.27
CA TYR A 185 -4.10 -14.29 10.34
C TYR A 185 -3.77 -13.70 8.97
N ILE A 186 -2.86 -14.34 8.24
CA ILE A 186 -2.51 -13.99 6.86
C ILE A 186 -2.87 -15.15 5.92
N LEU A 187 -3.41 -14.81 4.76
CA LEU A 187 -3.73 -15.73 3.68
C LEU A 187 -3.27 -15.15 2.34
N GLY A 188 -2.53 -15.95 1.57
CA GLY A 188 -1.90 -15.53 0.32
C GLY A 188 -0.40 -15.29 0.46
N GLU A 189 0.31 -15.52 -0.64
CA GLU A 189 1.74 -15.26 -0.77
C GLU A 189 2.02 -14.64 -2.15
N LEU A 190 3.25 -14.17 -2.38
CA LEU A 190 3.60 -13.50 -3.64
C LEU A 190 3.45 -14.44 -4.87
N GLU A 191 3.78 -15.73 -4.71
CA GLU A 191 3.67 -16.73 -5.79
C GLU A 191 2.25 -17.30 -5.95
N ARG A 192 1.52 -17.45 -4.84
CA ARG A 192 0.12 -17.94 -4.81
C ARG A 192 -0.75 -16.97 -4.02
N PRO A 193 -1.11 -15.83 -4.63
CA PRO A 193 -1.99 -14.88 -3.98
C PRO A 193 -3.41 -15.40 -3.88
N ILE A 194 -4.22 -14.74 -3.07
CA ILE A 194 -5.67 -14.96 -3.05
C ILE A 194 -6.32 -14.07 -4.12
N ILE A 195 -7.27 -14.63 -4.88
CA ILE A 195 -7.87 -13.97 -6.04
C ILE A 195 -9.31 -13.62 -5.70
N LEU A 196 -9.74 -12.39 -6.01
CA LEU A 196 -11.16 -12.05 -5.98
C LEU A 196 -11.88 -12.78 -7.12
N ALA A 197 -12.49 -13.91 -6.80
CA ALA A 197 -12.99 -14.86 -7.79
C ALA A 197 -14.47 -14.66 -8.13
N ASN A 198 -15.27 -14.22 -7.16
CA ASN A 198 -16.68 -13.95 -7.36
C ASN A 198 -17.12 -12.77 -6.49
N THR A 199 -18.01 -11.96 -7.03
CA THR A 199 -18.66 -10.84 -6.35
C THR A 199 -20.15 -10.92 -6.61
N GLU A 200 -20.96 -10.92 -5.56
CA GLU A 200 -22.43 -10.89 -5.68
C GLU A 200 -22.94 -9.63 -5.00
N THR A 201 -23.75 -8.82 -5.68
CA THR A 201 -24.41 -7.67 -5.07
C THR A 201 -25.91 -7.87 -5.17
N LYS A 202 -26.58 -7.79 -4.01
CA LYS A 202 -28.03 -7.98 -3.87
C LYS A 202 -28.66 -6.70 -3.35
N ASP A 203 -29.76 -6.31 -3.98
CA ASP A 203 -30.57 -5.15 -3.60
C ASP A 203 -32.04 -5.46 -3.94
N ASP A 204 -32.63 -6.32 -3.13
CA ASP A 204 -34.03 -6.73 -3.28
C ASP A 204 -34.74 -6.81 -1.91
N LYS A 205 -35.96 -7.36 -1.91
CA LYS A 205 -36.76 -7.49 -0.69
C LYS A 205 -36.09 -8.34 0.40
N ASP A 206 -35.26 -9.31 0.02
CA ASP A 206 -34.69 -10.29 0.95
C ASP A 206 -33.41 -9.79 1.60
N GLY A 207 -32.76 -8.76 1.04
CA GLY A 207 -31.60 -8.13 1.66
C GLY A 207 -30.83 -7.20 0.75
N ARG A 208 -30.03 -6.33 1.36
CA ARG A 208 -29.14 -5.37 0.69
C ARG A 208 -27.70 -5.57 1.16
N TYR A 209 -26.89 -6.27 0.37
CA TYR A 209 -25.51 -6.61 0.72
C TYR A 209 -24.65 -6.94 -0.51
N THR A 210 -23.35 -6.91 -0.33
CA THR A 210 -22.35 -7.32 -1.34
C THR A 210 -21.44 -8.40 -0.76
N THR A 211 -21.38 -9.55 -1.41
CA THR A 211 -20.51 -10.67 -1.03
C THR A 211 -19.26 -10.69 -1.92
N PHE A 212 -18.09 -10.74 -1.29
CA PHE A 212 -16.80 -10.98 -1.94
C PHE A 212 -16.32 -12.39 -1.64
N THR A 213 -16.00 -13.16 -2.68
CA THR A 213 -15.44 -14.50 -2.56
C THR A 213 -14.03 -14.51 -3.10
N PHE A 214 -13.07 -14.78 -2.22
CA PHE A 214 -11.67 -14.90 -2.53
C PHE A 214 -11.26 -16.37 -2.58
N LYS A 215 -10.46 -16.76 -3.57
CA LYS A 215 -9.98 -18.13 -3.75
C LYS A 215 -8.48 -18.21 -3.90
N ARG A 216 -7.86 -19.22 -3.28
CA ARG A 216 -6.44 -19.57 -3.46
C ARG A 216 -6.30 -21.08 -3.59
N ASN A 217 -5.67 -21.52 -4.66
CA ASN A 217 -5.32 -22.93 -4.86
C ASN A 217 -4.01 -23.24 -4.10
N SER A 218 -4.15 -23.61 -2.83
CA SER A 218 -3.05 -24.10 -2.01
C SER A 218 -3.58 -25.07 -0.94
N VAL A 219 -2.74 -26.03 -0.57
CA VAL A 219 -2.94 -26.89 0.60
C VAL A 219 -2.58 -26.18 1.92
N ASP A 220 -1.88 -25.05 1.83
CA ASP A 220 -1.46 -24.30 3.01
C ASP A 220 -2.65 -23.57 3.62
N LEU A 221 -2.89 -23.84 4.90
CA LEU A 221 -3.86 -23.16 5.74
C LEU A 221 -3.35 -21.77 6.16
N PRO A 222 -4.24 -20.87 6.64
CA PRO A 222 -3.84 -19.57 7.16
C PRO A 222 -2.69 -19.65 8.17
N LEU A 223 -1.82 -18.65 8.10
CA LEU A 223 -0.65 -18.50 8.96
C LEU A 223 -0.91 -17.39 9.99
N LEU A 224 -0.13 -17.38 11.06
CA LEU A 224 -0.20 -16.37 12.12
C LEU A 224 0.58 -15.14 11.66
N TYR A 225 -0.07 -13.99 11.58
CA TYR A 225 0.59 -12.74 11.24
C TYR A 225 1.05 -12.02 12.52
N THR A 226 2.34 -11.68 12.58
CA THR A 226 2.93 -11.00 13.76
C THR A 226 2.99 -9.48 13.60
N GLY A 227 2.72 -8.95 12.40
CA GLY A 227 2.60 -7.51 12.18
C GLY A 227 1.24 -6.92 12.59
N ASN A 228 1.08 -5.62 12.38
CA ASN A 228 -0.21 -4.94 12.52
C ASN A 228 -0.63 -4.31 11.19
N PRO A 229 -1.68 -4.80 10.53
CA PRO A 229 -2.13 -4.30 9.23
C PRO A 229 -2.83 -2.93 9.33
N THR A 230 -3.25 -2.51 10.53
CA THR A 230 -3.96 -1.25 10.79
C THR A 230 -3.05 -0.01 10.77
N VAL A 231 -1.74 -0.21 10.73
CA VAL A 231 -0.79 0.87 10.99
C VAL A 231 -0.52 1.71 9.75
N ASN A 232 -1.07 2.91 9.88
CA ASN A 232 -0.80 4.13 9.13
C ASN A 232 0.66 4.51 9.23
N ASP A 233 1.20 5.01 8.12
CA ASP A 233 2.39 5.85 7.99
C ASP A 233 3.51 5.61 9.01
N THR A 234 4.67 5.20 8.49
CA THR A 234 5.92 5.28 9.22
C THR A 234 6.07 6.69 9.79
N LEU A 235 5.93 6.82 11.12
CA LEU A 235 6.03 8.10 11.77
C LEU A 235 7.49 8.51 11.84
N GLU A 236 7.78 9.74 11.44
CA GLU A 236 9.14 10.25 11.54
C GLU A 236 9.43 10.67 12.99
N VAL A 237 10.51 10.14 13.54
CA VAL A 237 11.09 10.57 14.80
C VAL A 237 12.08 11.68 14.47
N ALA A 238 11.81 12.87 15.00
CA ALA A 238 12.57 14.08 14.69
C ALA A 238 14.08 13.91 14.96
N ALA A 239 14.87 14.62 14.16
CA ALA A 239 16.33 14.65 14.31
C ALA A 239 16.74 15.06 15.73
N GLY A 240 17.67 14.31 16.33
CA GLY A 240 18.15 14.59 17.68
C GLY A 240 17.22 14.14 18.83
N ALA A 241 16.13 13.43 18.55
CA ALA A 241 15.24 12.94 19.59
C ALA A 241 15.94 11.96 20.54
N THR A 242 15.62 12.06 21.84
CA THR A 242 16.10 11.16 22.90
C THR A 242 15.02 10.20 23.41
N SER A 243 13.79 10.35 22.90
CA SER A 243 12.63 9.53 23.24
C SER A 243 11.74 9.33 22.02
N ILE A 244 11.08 8.17 21.94
CA ILE A 244 10.09 7.87 20.90
C ILE A 244 8.68 7.94 21.49
N ALA A 245 7.82 8.78 20.91
CA ALA A 245 6.42 8.86 21.29
C ALA A 245 5.60 7.84 20.49
N ILE A 246 5.29 6.71 21.12
CA ILE A 246 4.51 5.64 20.50
C ILE A 246 3.04 6.05 20.44
N LYS A 247 2.47 6.02 19.24
CA LYS A 247 1.05 6.29 19.00
C LYS A 247 0.29 4.98 18.73
N PRO A 248 -0.98 4.87 19.14
CA PRO A 248 -1.81 3.71 18.80
C PRO A 248 -1.99 3.55 17.28
N SER A 249 -1.85 4.64 16.52
CA SER A 249 -2.02 4.66 15.06
C SER A 249 -0.83 4.16 14.25
N SER A 250 0.36 3.96 14.87
CA SER A 250 1.55 3.51 14.14
C SER A 250 2.48 2.57 14.91
N ASN A 251 3.00 1.56 14.22
CA ASN A 251 4.02 0.62 14.67
C ASN A 251 5.39 0.88 14.05
N ASN A 252 5.45 1.70 13.00
CA ASN A 252 6.68 1.91 12.24
C ASN A 252 7.19 3.33 12.53
N TYR A 253 8.45 3.44 12.92
CA TYR A 253 9.07 4.73 13.27
C TYR A 253 10.37 4.90 12.50
N LYS A 254 10.43 5.92 11.64
CA LYS A 254 11.65 6.28 10.90
C LYS A 254 12.50 7.17 11.79
N ILE A 255 13.69 6.70 12.13
CA ILE A 255 14.62 7.40 13.01
C ILE A 255 15.53 8.28 12.15
N ALA A 256 15.31 9.59 12.21
CA ALA A 256 16.11 10.57 11.49
C ALA A 256 17.55 10.65 12.02
N ASN A 257 18.43 11.26 11.22
CA ASN A 257 19.80 11.56 11.61
C ASN A 257 19.85 12.50 12.84
N GLY A 258 20.94 12.45 13.60
CA GLY A 258 21.20 13.42 14.65
C GLY A 258 21.45 14.84 14.13
N THR A 259 21.37 15.84 15.02
CA THR A 259 21.60 17.25 14.66
C THR A 259 23.08 17.64 14.80
N SER A 260 23.54 17.85 16.03
CA SER A 260 24.93 18.20 16.35
C SER A 260 25.83 16.96 16.41
N GLY A 261 25.30 15.82 16.86
CA GLY A 261 25.97 14.51 16.90
C GLY A 261 24.94 13.38 16.90
N ALA A 262 25.40 12.13 17.03
CA ALA A 262 24.52 10.97 17.17
C ALA A 262 23.58 11.15 18.38
N ALA A 263 22.28 10.95 18.16
CA ALA A 263 21.28 11.05 19.22
C ALA A 263 21.18 9.71 19.97
N ALA A 264 21.23 9.73 21.30
CA ALA A 264 20.98 8.54 22.11
C ALA A 264 19.50 8.48 22.50
N ILE A 265 18.77 7.53 21.94
CA ILE A 265 17.37 7.29 22.28
C ILE A 265 17.34 6.30 23.45
N ALA A 266 16.83 6.76 24.59
CA ALA A 266 16.81 5.97 25.83
C ALA A 266 15.41 5.69 26.38
N ASN A 267 14.39 6.41 25.88
CA ASN A 267 13.05 6.38 26.44
C ASN A 267 11.97 6.19 25.38
N VAL A 268 10.81 5.73 25.84
CA VAL A 268 9.56 5.72 25.07
C VAL A 268 8.42 6.32 25.89
N SER A 269 7.44 6.86 25.21
CA SER A 269 6.21 7.37 25.82
C SER A 269 4.98 6.94 25.02
N GLY A 270 3.79 7.03 25.62
CA GLY A 270 2.53 6.70 24.95
C GLY A 270 2.15 5.22 24.92
N LEU A 271 3.01 4.32 25.43
CA LEU A 271 2.67 2.93 25.66
C LEU A 271 1.69 2.79 26.83
N THR A 272 0.72 1.91 26.66
CA THR A 272 -0.27 1.55 27.68
C THR A 272 -0.24 0.05 27.96
N LYS A 273 -0.93 -0.40 29.02
CA LYS A 273 -1.07 -1.84 29.32
C LYS A 273 -1.76 -2.61 28.17
N ALA A 274 -2.56 -1.94 27.35
CA ALA A 274 -3.23 -2.56 26.20
C ALA A 274 -2.25 -2.92 25.07
N ASP A 275 -1.11 -2.23 25.00
CA ASP A 275 -0.08 -2.43 23.97
C ASP A 275 0.80 -3.66 24.23
N LYS A 276 0.65 -4.36 25.36
CA LYS A 276 1.45 -5.56 25.66
C LYS A 276 1.33 -6.61 24.55
N GLY A 277 2.48 -7.05 24.04
CA GLY A 277 2.62 -8.00 22.95
C GLY A 277 2.64 -7.38 21.55
N ARG A 278 2.39 -6.07 21.43
CA ARG A 278 2.48 -5.33 20.18
C ARG A 278 3.92 -5.26 19.69
N TYR A 279 4.11 -5.33 18.38
CA TYR A 279 5.41 -5.16 17.75
C TYR A 279 5.58 -3.73 17.23
N ILE A 280 6.73 -3.14 17.53
CA ILE A 280 7.14 -1.80 17.10
C ILE A 280 8.43 -1.97 16.29
N THR A 281 8.46 -1.44 15.07
CA THR A 281 9.63 -1.51 14.20
C THR A 281 10.21 -0.11 14.02
N LEU A 282 11.50 0.01 14.34
CA LEU A 282 12.30 1.20 14.14
C LEU A 282 13.11 1.03 12.85
N ILE A 283 13.06 2.02 11.99
CA ILE A 283 13.73 2.01 10.68
C ILE A 283 14.77 3.12 10.70
N GLY A 284 16.04 2.75 10.55
CA GLY A 284 17.13 3.70 10.49
C GLY A 284 17.13 4.50 9.20
N ALA A 285 17.27 5.82 9.32
CA ALA A 285 17.48 6.74 8.20
C ALA A 285 18.72 7.64 8.41
N GLY A 286 19.53 7.33 9.42
CA GLY A 286 20.75 8.07 9.74
C GLY A 286 21.88 7.81 8.76
N THR A 287 22.75 8.81 8.59
CA THR A 287 23.94 8.74 7.73
C THR A 287 25.18 8.89 8.60
N ASP A 288 25.72 10.09 8.72
CA ASP A 288 26.95 10.42 9.46
C ASP A 288 26.74 10.56 10.98
N LYS A 289 25.50 10.80 11.42
CA LYS A 289 25.12 11.01 12.83
C LYS A 289 23.96 10.11 13.24
N ALA A 290 23.99 8.86 12.76
CA ALA A 290 22.92 7.91 13.04
C ALA A 290 22.67 7.80 14.54
N ALA A 291 21.39 7.88 14.92
CA ALA A 291 20.98 7.72 16.32
C ALA A 291 21.31 6.31 16.83
N THR A 292 21.47 6.17 18.13
CA THR A 292 21.78 4.90 18.78
C THR A 292 20.74 4.57 19.84
N ILE A 293 20.49 3.27 20.01
CA ILE A 293 19.70 2.71 21.12
C ILE A 293 20.61 1.70 21.81
N ALA A 294 20.95 1.98 23.06
CA ALA A 294 21.71 1.07 23.90
C ALA A 294 20.76 0.15 24.68
N ASP A 295 21.28 -1.00 25.09
CA ASP A 295 20.59 -1.88 26.02
C ASP A 295 20.35 -1.18 27.37
N GLY A 296 19.22 -1.46 27.99
CA GLY A 296 18.83 -0.86 29.26
C GLY A 296 17.44 -1.29 29.73
N THR A 297 16.83 -0.47 30.60
CA THR A 297 15.55 -0.80 31.24
C THR A 297 14.34 -0.62 30.30
N THR A 298 14.46 0.32 29.36
CA THR A 298 13.41 0.63 28.38
C THR A 298 13.51 -0.29 27.16
N PHE A 299 14.73 -0.47 26.65
CA PHE A 299 15.03 -1.29 25.48
C PHE A 299 15.93 -2.43 25.93
N ILE A 300 15.36 -3.64 25.99
CA ILE A 300 16.11 -4.86 26.27
C ILE A 300 16.55 -5.42 24.92
N LEU A 301 17.83 -5.32 24.63
CA LEU A 301 18.42 -5.71 23.36
C LEU A 301 19.14 -7.07 23.48
N GLU A 302 19.13 -7.84 22.39
CA GLU A 302 19.86 -9.11 22.34
C GLU A 302 21.37 -8.86 22.50
N ASP A 303 22.02 -9.70 23.31
CA ASP A 303 23.45 -9.65 23.65
C ASP A 303 23.96 -8.32 24.24
N GLY A 304 23.06 -7.43 24.68
CA GLY A 304 23.42 -6.11 25.21
C GLY A 304 24.02 -5.17 24.15
N ALA A 305 23.85 -5.50 22.86
CA ALA A 305 24.50 -4.80 21.76
C ALA A 305 23.72 -3.53 21.36
N THR A 306 24.38 -2.37 21.40
CA THR A 306 23.82 -1.09 20.94
C THR A 306 23.46 -1.13 19.47
N TRP A 307 22.19 -0.85 19.15
CA TRP A 307 21.72 -0.71 17.78
C TRP A 307 21.98 0.71 17.25
N THR A 308 22.37 0.82 15.98
CA THR A 308 22.63 2.11 15.31
C THR A 308 21.68 2.29 14.13
N ALA A 309 20.92 3.39 14.14
CA ALA A 309 19.85 3.69 13.20
C ALA A 309 20.34 4.20 11.83
N LYS A 310 21.27 3.50 11.19
CA LYS A 310 21.75 3.83 9.84
C LYS A 310 20.69 3.57 8.78
N ALA A 311 20.77 4.26 7.64
CA ALA A 311 19.93 4.01 6.48
C ALA A 311 19.97 2.52 6.09
N GLY A 312 18.80 1.88 6.10
CA GLY A 312 18.65 0.45 5.81
C GLY A 312 18.71 -0.49 7.02
N ALA A 313 19.12 0.01 8.19
CA ALA A 313 19.03 -0.75 9.44
C ALA A 313 17.58 -0.81 9.94
N SER A 314 17.22 -1.91 10.60
CA SER A 314 15.91 -2.06 11.25
C SER A 314 16.03 -2.72 12.61
N LEU A 315 15.13 -2.39 13.53
CA LEU A 315 15.04 -3.02 14.84
C LEU A 315 13.56 -3.24 15.16
N THR A 316 13.17 -4.50 15.34
CA THR A 316 11.81 -4.87 15.73
C THR A 316 11.80 -5.28 17.19
N LEU A 317 10.92 -4.61 17.93
CA LEU A 317 10.76 -4.72 19.37
C LEU A 317 9.34 -5.19 19.69
N ARG A 318 9.19 -6.01 20.73
CA ARG A 318 7.91 -6.40 21.32
C ARG A 318 7.70 -5.67 22.63
N VAL A 319 6.52 -5.05 22.78
CA VAL A 319 6.12 -4.37 24.01
C VAL A 319 5.87 -5.40 25.12
N LEU A 320 6.64 -5.34 26.20
CA LEU A 320 6.48 -6.21 27.36
C LEU A 320 5.47 -5.62 28.37
N ASP A 321 5.53 -4.31 28.57
CA ASP A 321 4.66 -3.53 29.44
C ASP A 321 4.61 -2.04 28.99
N ALA A 322 4.12 -1.15 29.83
CA ALA A 322 3.95 0.27 29.50
C ALA A 322 5.26 1.06 29.39
N THR A 323 6.40 0.46 29.69
CA THR A 323 7.72 1.12 29.72
C THR A 323 8.82 0.32 29.04
N THR A 324 8.62 -0.99 28.85
CA THR A 324 9.68 -1.90 28.40
C THR A 324 9.34 -2.54 27.05
N LEU A 325 10.33 -2.51 26.17
CA LEU A 325 10.37 -3.11 24.85
C LEU A 325 11.51 -4.12 24.81
N VAL A 326 11.24 -5.30 24.27
CA VAL A 326 12.21 -6.39 24.14
C VAL A 326 12.49 -6.63 22.67
N GLU A 327 13.74 -6.74 22.30
CA GLU A 327 14.14 -7.08 20.95
C GLU A 327 13.61 -8.45 20.52
N VAL A 328 13.22 -8.52 19.25
CA VAL A 328 12.78 -9.74 18.58
C VAL A 328 13.62 -10.02 17.35
N SER A 329 14.06 -8.97 16.65
CA SER A 329 14.94 -9.10 15.50
C SER A 329 15.57 -7.76 15.14
N ARG A 330 16.80 -7.78 14.63
CA ARG A 330 17.47 -6.62 14.06
C ARG A 330 18.05 -6.89 12.67
N THR A 331 18.25 -5.82 11.92
CA THR A 331 19.04 -5.79 10.68
C THR A 331 20.02 -4.63 10.81
N GLU A 332 21.31 -4.89 10.58
CA GLU A 332 22.38 -3.91 10.69
C GLU A 332 23.03 -3.65 9.32
N VAL A 333 23.62 -2.45 9.16
CA VAL A 333 24.29 -1.96 7.94
C VAL A 333 25.61 -1.27 8.30
#